data_AF-A0A853MGA5-F1
#
_entry.id   AF-A0A853MGA5-F1
#
_cell.length_a   1.000
_cell.length_b   1.000
_cell.length_c   1.000
_cell.angle_alpha   90.00
_cell.angle_beta   90.00
_cell.angle_gamma   90.00
#
_symmetry.space_group_name_H-M   'P 1'
#
loop_
_entity.id
_entity.type
_entity.pdbx_description
1 polymer ?
#
loop_
_entity_poly.entity_id
_entity_poly.type
_entity_poly.pdbx_seq_one_letter_code
_entity_poly.pdbx_strand_id
1 'polypeptide(L)'
;MPDSSLYITDFLTWLNHQVSALKHRNGDVLDWDNLAEELTLMGISEKNELKSRLIVLLSHLLKWQYQADKRSISWFTTIANQRDDLQDLLEENPGLGKYIPDLVSKAYRNARREAAAETGMELAIFPDVCCYKIEQILNPQFICNTTKDFQKAIIEAQQ
;
A
#
# COMPACT_ATOMS: atom_id res chain seq x y z
N MET A 1 15.07 36.49 -5.58
CA MET A 1 15.18 35.02 -5.51
C MET A 1 14.04 34.54 -4.65
N PRO A 2 13.28 33.51 -5.05
CA PRO A 2 12.27 32.91 -4.19
C PRO A 2 12.93 32.51 -2.86
N ASP A 3 12.23 32.70 -1.75
CA ASP A 3 12.78 32.50 -0.41
C ASP A 3 12.80 31.01 -0.06
N SER A 4 13.73 30.27 -0.67
CA SER A 4 13.94 28.84 -0.45
C SER A 4 14.40 28.51 0.98
N SER A 5 14.69 29.52 1.81
CA SER A 5 15.03 29.31 3.22
C SER A 5 13.82 28.80 4.03
N LEU A 6 12.61 29.26 3.68
CA LEU A 6 11.37 28.83 4.31
C LEU A 6 11.05 27.37 4.02
N TYR A 7 11.45 26.83 2.87
CA TYR A 7 11.25 25.41 2.55
C TYR A 7 11.84 24.49 3.63
N ILE A 8 13.05 24.82 4.12
CA ILE A 8 13.76 24.03 5.13
C ILE A 8 13.30 24.39 6.55
N THR A 9 13.01 25.66 6.82
CA THR A 9 12.82 26.18 8.19
C THR A 9 11.37 26.26 8.64
N ASP A 10 10.43 26.44 7.71
CA ASP A 10 8.99 26.50 7.95
C ASP A 10 8.23 26.09 6.67
N PHE A 11 8.22 24.78 6.42
CA PHE A 11 7.63 24.17 5.23
C PHE A 11 6.16 24.57 5.03
N LEU A 12 5.38 24.67 6.11
CA LEU A 12 3.94 24.99 6.01
C LEU A 12 3.73 26.43 5.53
N THR A 13 4.51 27.38 6.06
CA THR A 13 4.47 28.76 5.58
C THR A 13 4.94 28.86 4.13
N TRP A 14 6.03 28.16 3.77
CA TRP A 14 6.49 28.07 2.38
C TRP A 14 5.40 27.54 1.45
N LEU A 15 4.76 26.42 1.79
CA LEU A 15 3.71 25.79 0.99
C LEU A 15 2.52 26.74 0.76
N ASN A 16 2.08 27.42 1.82
CA ASN A 16 1.00 28.40 1.73
C ASN A 16 1.35 29.58 0.81
N HIS A 17 2.60 30.06 0.85
CA HIS A 17 3.09 31.08 -0.07
C HIS A 17 3.07 30.59 -1.52
N GLN A 18 3.57 29.38 -1.80
CA GLN A 18 3.56 28.81 -3.14
C GLN A 18 2.13 28.61 -3.68
N VAL A 19 1.22 28.08 -2.85
CA VAL A 19 -0.21 27.93 -3.21
C VAL A 19 -0.86 29.29 -3.51
N SER A 20 -0.57 30.31 -2.70
CA SER A 20 -1.07 31.66 -2.93
C SER A 20 -0.54 32.23 -4.26
N ALA A 21 0.75 32.07 -4.54
CA ALA A 21 1.36 32.50 -5.79
C ALA A 21 0.73 31.83 -7.02
N LEU A 22 0.51 30.51 -6.96
CA LEU A 22 -0.18 29.74 -8.00
C LEU A 22 -1.61 30.24 -8.24
N LYS A 23 -2.38 30.46 -7.16
CA LYS A 23 -3.77 30.98 -7.25
C LYS A 23 -3.85 32.35 -7.93
N HIS A 24 -2.85 33.21 -7.70
CA HIS A 24 -2.78 34.55 -8.31
C HIS A 24 -2.00 34.57 -9.63
N ARG A 25 -1.56 33.41 -10.13
CA ARG A 25 -0.73 33.29 -11.35
C ARG A 25 0.54 34.14 -11.31
N ASN A 26 1.09 34.35 -10.12
CA ASN A 26 2.33 35.11 -9.92
C ASN A 26 3.53 34.16 -9.97
N GLY A 27 4.11 34.00 -11.16
CA GLY A 27 5.24 33.11 -11.39
C GLY A 27 6.58 33.62 -10.85
N ASP A 28 6.69 34.92 -10.56
CA ASP A 28 7.97 35.55 -10.17
C ASP A 28 8.44 35.16 -8.76
N VAL A 29 7.49 34.74 -7.92
CA VAL A 29 7.74 34.36 -6.52
C VAL A 29 7.70 32.84 -6.31
N LEU A 30 7.47 32.07 -7.37
CA LEU A 30 7.46 30.60 -7.28
C LEU A 30 8.88 30.07 -7.08
N ASP A 31 8.99 29.16 -6.13
CA ASP A 31 10.20 28.38 -5.87
C ASP A 31 10.18 27.13 -6.74
N TRP A 32 10.54 27.29 -8.02
CA TRP A 32 10.37 26.28 -9.06
C TRP A 32 11.08 24.95 -8.77
N ASP A 33 12.30 25.01 -8.22
CA ASP A 33 13.11 23.82 -7.97
C ASP A 33 12.49 22.98 -6.85
N ASN A 34 12.20 23.60 -5.70
CA ASN A 34 11.57 22.92 -4.56
C ASN A 34 10.14 22.47 -4.89
N LEU A 35 9.38 23.23 -5.69
CA LEU A 35 8.05 22.80 -6.16
C LEU A 35 8.12 21.56 -7.06
N ALA A 36 9.07 21.52 -7.99
CA ALA A 36 9.25 20.36 -8.86
C ALA A 36 9.68 19.12 -8.06
N GLU A 37 10.53 19.30 -7.06
CA GLU A 37 10.92 18.24 -6.12
C GLU A 37 9.71 17.72 -5.33
N GLU A 38 8.94 18.60 -4.70
CA GLU A 38 7.75 18.21 -3.92
C GLU A 38 6.69 17.47 -4.75
N LEU A 39 6.42 17.94 -5.97
CA LEU A 39 5.49 17.25 -6.88
C LEU A 39 6.02 15.86 -7.29
N THR A 40 7.34 15.73 -7.44
CA THR A 40 7.98 14.44 -7.73
C THR A 40 7.91 13.50 -6.53
N LEU A 41 8.19 14.01 -5.33
CA LEU A 41 8.12 13.27 -4.08
C LEU A 41 6.69 12.80 -3.77
N MET A 42 5.68 13.64 -4.03
CA MET A 42 4.27 13.27 -3.89
C MET A 42 3.95 12.05 -4.76
N GLY A 43 4.33 12.06 -6.06
CA GLY A 43 4.12 10.92 -6.94
C GLY A 43 4.89 9.66 -6.55
N ILE A 44 6.04 9.79 -5.88
CA ILE A 44 6.79 8.67 -5.31
C ILE A 44 6.08 8.11 -4.06
N SER A 45 5.53 8.98 -3.21
CA SER A 45 4.79 8.62 -2.01
C SER A 45 3.59 7.74 -2.34
N GLU A 46 2.75 8.16 -3.30
CA GLU A 46 1.58 7.39 -3.76
C GLU A 46 1.95 5.97 -4.24
N LYS A 47 3.06 5.85 -4.99
CA LYS A 47 3.56 4.54 -5.46
C LYS A 47 4.07 3.69 -4.30
N ASN A 48 4.73 4.30 -3.32
CA ASN A 48 5.24 3.61 -2.15
C ASN A 48 4.09 3.13 -1.26
N GLU A 49 3.02 3.90 -1.13
CA GLU A 49 1.80 3.51 -0.43
C GLU A 49 1.17 2.28 -1.08
N LEU A 50 0.93 2.32 -2.41
CA LEU A 50 0.43 1.18 -3.17
C LEU A 50 1.31 -0.07 -2.95
N LYS A 51 2.63 0.07 -3.03
CA LYS A 51 3.56 -1.03 -2.78
C LYS A 51 3.46 -1.56 -1.35
N SER A 52 3.40 -0.68 -0.35
CA SER A 52 3.32 -1.05 1.07
C SER A 52 2.06 -1.86 1.34
N ARG A 53 0.91 -1.38 0.87
CA ARG A 53 -0.39 -2.07 1.00
C ARG A 53 -0.39 -3.43 0.33
N LEU A 54 0.19 -3.53 -0.87
CA LEU A 54 0.37 -4.82 -1.57
C LEU A 54 1.25 -5.79 -0.78
N ILE A 55 2.32 -5.33 -0.13
CA ILE A 55 3.20 -6.19 0.69
C ILE A 55 2.39 -6.78 1.85
N VAL A 56 1.70 -5.94 2.62
CA VAL A 56 0.90 -6.38 3.78
C VAL A 56 -0.21 -7.34 3.36
N LEU A 57 -0.94 -7.03 2.28
CA LEU A 57 -1.99 -7.89 1.77
C LEU A 57 -1.43 -9.25 1.33
N LEU A 58 -0.39 -9.27 0.51
CA LEU A 58 0.21 -10.49 0.00
C LEU A 58 0.80 -11.35 1.11
N SER A 59 1.42 -10.76 2.14
CA SER A 59 1.99 -11.52 3.25
C SER A 59 0.89 -12.21 4.04
N HIS A 60 -0.22 -11.51 4.29
CA HIS A 60 -1.39 -12.09 4.96
C HIS A 60 -2.13 -13.13 4.12
N LEU A 61 -2.22 -12.96 2.80
CA LEU A 61 -2.77 -13.99 1.91
C LEU A 61 -1.93 -15.28 1.95
N LEU A 62 -0.60 -15.17 1.95
CA LEU A 62 0.31 -16.31 2.10
C LEU A 62 0.14 -16.98 3.46
N LYS A 63 0.15 -16.21 4.55
CA LYS A 63 -0.11 -16.73 5.91
C LYS A 63 -1.45 -17.46 5.98
N TRP A 64 -2.50 -16.87 5.41
CA TRP A 64 -3.84 -17.46 5.38
C TRP A 64 -3.88 -18.77 4.59
N GLN A 65 -3.21 -18.83 3.43
CA GLN A 65 -3.19 -20.01 2.59
C GLN A 65 -2.38 -21.16 3.21
N TYR A 66 -1.20 -20.87 3.78
CA TYR A 66 -0.23 -21.89 4.18
C TYR A 66 -0.28 -22.25 5.67
N GLN A 67 -0.89 -21.43 6.52
CA GLN A 67 -0.98 -21.66 7.97
C GLN A 67 -2.43 -21.65 8.45
N ALA A 68 -3.23 -22.61 7.98
CA ALA A 68 -4.66 -22.68 8.26
C ALA A 68 -4.99 -22.70 9.77
N ASP A 69 -4.19 -23.40 10.57
CA ASP A 69 -4.40 -23.57 12.02
C ASP A 69 -4.12 -22.30 12.85
N LYS A 70 -3.60 -21.23 12.23
CA LYS A 70 -3.31 -19.94 12.87
C LYS A 70 -4.14 -18.79 12.31
N ARG A 71 -5.13 -19.09 11.46
CA ARG A 71 -6.07 -18.08 10.98
C ARG A 71 -6.76 -17.43 12.18
N SER A 72 -6.90 -16.12 12.12
CA SER A 72 -7.45 -15.33 13.21
C SER A 72 -8.29 -14.19 12.66
N ILE A 73 -9.16 -13.64 13.53
CA ILE A 73 -9.95 -12.44 13.23
C ILE A 73 -9.03 -11.28 12.86
N SER A 74 -7.88 -11.14 13.54
CA SER A 74 -6.91 -10.09 13.22
C SER A 74 -6.39 -10.20 11.79
N TRP A 75 -5.95 -11.38 11.35
CA TRP A 75 -5.45 -11.57 9.97
C TRP A 75 -6.55 -11.34 8.94
N PHE A 76 -7.75 -11.81 9.24
CA PHE A 76 -8.93 -11.58 8.42
C PHE A 76 -9.20 -10.07 8.24
N THR A 77 -9.23 -9.32 9.34
CA THR A 77 -9.48 -7.87 9.31
C THR A 77 -8.37 -7.14 8.56
N THR A 78 -7.11 -7.56 8.74
CA THR A 78 -6.00 -6.99 7.96
C THR A 78 -6.20 -7.23 6.45
N ILE A 79 -6.57 -8.44 6.02
CA ILE A 79 -6.81 -8.73 4.60
C ILE A 79 -7.96 -7.89 4.05
N ALA A 80 -9.07 -7.79 4.79
CA ALA A 80 -10.24 -6.99 4.39
C ALA A 80 -9.86 -5.51 4.24
N ASN A 81 -9.31 -4.92 5.29
CA ASN A 81 -8.94 -3.50 5.29
C ASN A 81 -7.92 -3.18 4.19
N GLN A 82 -6.90 -4.03 3.97
CA GLN A 82 -5.93 -3.76 2.92
C GLN A 82 -6.54 -3.83 1.51
N ARG A 83 -7.59 -4.62 1.30
CA ARG A 83 -8.30 -4.63 0.01
C ARG A 83 -9.15 -3.38 -0.17
N ASP A 84 -9.90 -2.99 0.86
CA ASP A 84 -10.71 -1.78 0.85
C ASP A 84 -9.82 -0.54 0.63
N ASP A 85 -8.74 -0.41 1.41
CA ASP A 85 -7.80 0.70 1.27
C ASP A 85 -7.09 0.72 -0.10
N LEU A 86 -6.80 -0.45 -0.69
CA LEU A 86 -6.23 -0.53 -2.05
C LEU A 86 -7.25 -0.11 -3.11
N GLN A 87 -8.52 -0.45 -2.93
CA GLN A 87 -9.59 -0.02 -3.82
C GLN A 87 -9.74 1.50 -3.75
N ASP A 88 -9.88 2.06 -2.55
CA ASP A 88 -10.00 3.51 -2.33
C ASP A 88 -8.82 4.26 -2.93
N LEU A 89 -7.58 3.79 -2.68
CA LEU A 89 -6.38 4.40 -3.25
C LEU A 89 -6.38 4.42 -4.79
N LEU A 90 -6.88 3.36 -5.43
CA LEU A 90 -6.94 3.27 -6.90
C LEU A 90 -8.10 4.08 -7.48
N GLU A 91 -9.19 4.27 -6.73
CA GLU A 91 -10.31 5.14 -7.10
C GLU A 91 -9.92 6.62 -7.02
N GLU A 92 -9.21 7.01 -5.95
CA GLU A 92 -8.68 8.37 -5.76
C GLU A 92 -7.55 8.69 -6.75
N ASN A 93 -6.71 7.70 -7.08
CA ASN A 93 -5.57 7.85 -7.97
C ASN A 93 -5.57 6.83 -9.13
N PRO A 94 -6.46 6.95 -10.14
CA PRO A 94 -6.55 5.99 -11.23
C PRO A 94 -5.25 5.79 -12.02
N GLY A 95 -4.40 6.82 -12.05
CA GLY A 95 -3.08 6.78 -12.67
C GLY A 95 -2.10 5.79 -12.02
N LEU A 96 -2.39 5.31 -10.81
CA LEU A 96 -1.59 4.30 -10.11
C LEU A 96 -1.78 2.89 -10.70
N GLY A 97 -2.93 2.60 -11.30
CA GLY A 97 -3.28 1.26 -11.79
C GLY A 97 -2.24 0.67 -12.76
N LYS A 98 -1.60 1.51 -13.57
CA LYS A 98 -0.55 1.10 -14.52
C LYS A 98 0.72 0.54 -13.86
N TYR A 99 0.95 0.85 -12.58
CA TYR A 99 2.13 0.37 -11.86
C TYR A 99 1.89 -0.96 -11.13
N ILE A 100 0.63 -1.40 -10.98
CA ILE A 100 0.28 -2.63 -10.25
C ILE A 100 1.08 -3.85 -10.74
N PRO A 101 1.21 -4.14 -12.05
CA PRO A 101 1.92 -5.35 -12.49
C PRO A 101 3.39 -5.41 -12.05
N ASP A 102 4.12 -4.29 -12.13
CA ASP A 102 5.51 -4.18 -11.68
C ASP A 102 5.59 -4.22 -10.14
N LEU A 103 4.70 -3.51 -9.46
CA LEU A 103 4.70 -3.43 -8.01
C LEU A 103 4.31 -4.75 -7.35
N VAL A 104 3.37 -5.54 -7.90
CA VAL A 104 3.01 -6.86 -7.36
C VAL A 104 4.22 -7.79 -7.33
N SER A 105 5.05 -7.78 -8.39
CA SER A 105 6.26 -8.62 -8.42
C SER A 105 7.27 -8.22 -7.35
N LYS A 106 7.43 -6.92 -7.10
CA LYS A 106 8.32 -6.38 -6.04
C LYS A 106 7.74 -6.62 -4.65
N ALA A 107 6.44 -6.40 -4.48
CA ALA A 107 5.73 -6.57 -3.22
C ALA A 107 5.70 -8.04 -2.80
N TYR A 108 5.42 -8.96 -3.73
CA TYR A 108 5.40 -10.39 -3.47
C TYR A 108 6.72 -10.91 -2.92
N ARG A 109 7.86 -10.45 -3.46
CA ARG A 109 9.19 -10.84 -2.96
C ARG A 109 9.39 -10.47 -1.49
N ASN A 110 8.89 -9.31 -1.07
CA ASN A 110 8.96 -8.86 0.32
C ASN A 110 7.96 -9.63 1.18
N ALA A 111 6.70 -9.71 0.72
CA ALA A 111 5.62 -10.43 1.37
C ALA A 111 5.97 -11.90 1.65
N ARG A 112 6.66 -12.57 0.72
CA ARG A 112 7.14 -13.94 0.87
C ARG A 112 8.14 -14.08 2.02
N ARG A 113 9.04 -13.11 2.18
CA ARG A 113 10.01 -13.09 3.29
C ARG A 113 9.33 -12.81 4.61
N GLU A 114 8.39 -11.86 4.63
CA GLU A 114 7.57 -11.55 5.81
C GLU A 114 6.74 -12.75 6.26
N ALA A 115 6.05 -13.41 5.31
CA ALA A 115 5.27 -14.61 5.61
C ALA A 115 6.15 -15.75 6.15
N ALA A 116 7.33 -15.99 5.57
CA ALA A 116 8.26 -16.99 6.10
C ALA A 116 8.74 -16.65 7.52
N ALA A 117 9.10 -15.39 7.76
CA ALA A 117 9.57 -14.93 9.07
C ALA A 117 8.47 -15.03 10.15
N GLU A 118 7.25 -14.61 9.84
CA GLU A 118 6.14 -14.59 10.80
C GLU A 118 5.53 -15.97 11.06
N THR A 119 5.48 -16.84 10.05
CA THR A 119 4.96 -18.21 10.22
C THR A 119 6.01 -19.18 10.80
N GLY A 120 7.29 -18.81 10.73
CA GLY A 120 8.41 -19.71 11.06
C GLY A 120 8.65 -20.82 10.03
N MET A 121 8.00 -20.73 8.86
CA MET A 121 8.15 -21.69 7.77
C MET A 121 9.36 -21.34 6.89
N GLU A 122 9.98 -22.36 6.30
CA GLU A 122 11.05 -22.15 5.32
C GLU A 122 10.55 -21.36 4.10
N LEU A 123 11.36 -20.42 3.62
CA LEU A 123 11.02 -19.59 2.47
C LEU A 123 10.64 -20.41 1.22
N ALA A 124 11.24 -21.60 1.06
CA ALA A 124 11.01 -22.54 -0.04
C ALA A 124 9.59 -23.13 -0.09
N ILE A 125 8.84 -23.08 1.02
CA ILE A 125 7.42 -23.51 1.05
C ILE A 125 6.55 -22.57 0.21
N PHE A 126 6.92 -21.29 0.15
CA PHE A 126 6.23 -20.29 -0.63
C PHE A 126 6.81 -20.23 -2.06
N PRO A 127 5.97 -20.14 -3.10
CA PRO A 127 6.43 -20.02 -4.49
C PRO A 127 7.39 -18.85 -4.71
N ASP A 128 8.35 -18.99 -5.63
CA ASP A 128 9.31 -17.92 -5.96
C ASP A 128 8.67 -16.75 -6.73
N VAL A 129 7.56 -17.03 -7.44
CA VAL A 129 6.79 -16.06 -8.22
C VAL A 129 5.37 -15.98 -7.67
N CYS A 130 4.77 -14.80 -7.71
CA CYS A 130 3.42 -14.56 -7.22
C CYS A 130 2.43 -15.57 -7.85
N CYS A 131 1.80 -16.39 -7.01
CA CYS A 131 0.82 -17.38 -7.42
C CYS A 131 -0.60 -16.79 -7.59
N TYR A 132 -0.79 -15.51 -7.27
CA TYR A 132 -2.06 -14.80 -7.37
C TYR A 132 -2.05 -13.86 -8.58
N LYS A 133 -3.14 -13.89 -9.34
CA LYS A 133 -3.41 -12.87 -10.36
C LYS A 133 -3.83 -11.56 -9.68
N ILE A 134 -3.65 -10.43 -10.37
CA ILE A 134 -4.02 -9.11 -9.85
C ILE A 134 -5.51 -9.07 -9.47
N GLU A 135 -6.37 -9.65 -10.31
CA GLU A 135 -7.81 -9.70 -10.07
C GLU A 135 -8.14 -10.53 -8.84
N GLN A 136 -7.33 -11.54 -8.50
CA GLN A 136 -7.51 -12.35 -7.29
C GLN A 136 -7.04 -11.63 -6.04
N ILE A 137 -5.93 -10.89 -6.12
CA ILE A 137 -5.39 -10.09 -5.00
C ILE A 137 -6.46 -9.09 -4.54
N LEU A 138 -7.06 -8.37 -5.49
CA LEU A 138 -8.05 -7.32 -5.22
C LEU A 138 -9.47 -7.86 -4.94
N ASN A 139 -9.74 -9.14 -5.20
CA ASN A 139 -11.08 -9.70 -5.03
C ASN A 139 -11.38 -10.04 -3.55
N PRO A 140 -12.38 -9.41 -2.90
CA PRO A 140 -12.69 -9.63 -1.49
C PRO A 140 -13.17 -11.06 -1.14
N GLN A 141 -13.56 -11.87 -2.13
CA GLN A 141 -13.97 -13.26 -1.94
C GLN A 141 -12.86 -14.29 -2.21
N PHE A 142 -11.64 -13.85 -2.60
CA PHE A 142 -10.54 -14.77 -2.90
C PHE A 142 -9.73 -15.15 -1.65
N ILE A 143 -9.53 -16.47 -1.44
CA ILE A 143 -8.74 -17.14 -0.36
C ILE A 143 -9.23 -16.91 1.08
N CYS A 144 -9.56 -15.68 1.42
CA CYS A 144 -10.22 -15.25 2.63
C CYS A 144 -11.53 -14.59 2.19
N ASN A 145 -12.63 -15.33 2.23
CA ASN A 145 -13.95 -14.82 1.95
C ASN A 145 -14.43 -14.03 3.17
N THR A 146 -14.39 -12.71 3.06
CA THR A 146 -14.74 -11.80 4.16
C THR A 146 -16.21 -11.89 4.60
N THR A 147 -17.06 -12.61 3.87
CA THR A 147 -18.46 -12.83 4.26
C THR A 147 -18.68 -14.18 4.94
N LYS A 148 -17.87 -15.21 4.62
CA LYS A 148 -18.09 -16.60 5.07
C LYS A 148 -17.06 -17.08 6.09
N ASP A 149 -15.81 -16.63 5.97
CA ASP A 149 -14.72 -17.14 6.81
C ASP A 149 -14.69 -16.51 8.21
N PHE A 150 -15.42 -15.41 8.41
CA PHE A 150 -15.56 -14.74 9.72
C PHE A 150 -16.13 -15.68 10.79
N GLN A 151 -17.16 -16.47 10.46
CA GLN A 151 -17.80 -17.39 11.41
C GLN A 151 -16.85 -18.52 11.82
N LYS A 152 -16.03 -19.01 10.88
CA LYS A 152 -15.05 -20.06 11.17
C LYS A 152 -13.95 -19.57 12.11
N ALA A 153 -13.44 -18.36 11.89
CA ALA A 153 -12.42 -17.75 12.74
C ALA A 153 -12.92 -17.45 14.17
N ILE A 154 -14.22 -17.17 14.35
CA ILE A 154 -14.82 -16.98 15.68
C ILE A 154 -14.93 -18.30 16.44
N ILE A 155 -15.38 -19.37 15.78
CA ILE A 155 -15.59 -20.68 16.42
C ILE A 155 -14.27 -21.27 16.92
N GLU A 156 -13.19 -21.12 16.14
CA GLU A 156 -11.85 -21.61 16.49
C GLU A 156 -11.16 -20.75 17.56
N ALA A 157 -11.57 -19.50 17.77
CA ALA A 157 -11.01 -18.61 18.81
C ALA A 157 -11.68 -18.78 20.20
N GLN A 158 -12.73 -19.60 20.31
CA GLN A 158 -13.50 -19.85 21.53
C GLN A 158 -13.28 -21.25 22.14
N GLN A 159 -12.30 -22.02 21.64
CA GLN A 159 -11.87 -23.32 22.14
C GLN A 159 -10.42 -23.26 22.60
#